data_AF-A0AAV3T5Q0-F1
#
_entry.id   AF-A0AAV3T5Q0-F1
#
_cell.length_a   1.000
_cell.length_b   1.000
_cell.length_c   1.000
_cell.angle_alpha   90.00
_cell.angle_beta   90.00
_cell.angle_gamma   90.00
#
_symmetry.space_group_name_H-M   'P 1'
#
loop_
_entity.id
_entity.type
_entity.pdbx_description
1 polymer ?
#
loop_
_entity_poly.entity_id
_entity_poly.type
_entity_poly.pdbx_seq_one_letter_code
_entity_poly.pdbx_strand_id
1 'polypeptide(L)'
;MTSDRGVSTVLDVVTCLLLVTAAVGVHVAGQPSQQALAEENEAAAVADVLTTSTAQVEYSVRPESTGERAPAYPDASAAAYRRSAHGTLGELLAAAAVADTRVDGQRVFPHVEFRERVAAATAERLDAIDDQIRVVARWAPYPDSSIDGTVAVGRRPPPDVDVEAATTSISVAERCPEDRVETRARQHGFGGLARLLAECVAETWFPPSETQAALSGRPPAPAIAEHRYRRAGGALDVSFDGAVARGDVDRANEQLVDRLTNRLDADVRDRYDNPERAAEASSVGRVEITVRTW
;
A
#
# COMPACT_ATOMS: atom_id res chain seq x y z
N MET A 1 17.33 45.93 8.92
CA MET A 1 18.26 44.79 8.79
C MET A 1 17.45 43.53 9.00
N THR A 2 17.26 42.80 7.90
CA THR A 2 16.47 41.57 7.82
C THR A 2 17.27 40.45 8.48
N SER A 3 16.79 39.89 9.58
CA SER A 3 17.35 38.64 10.13
C SER A 3 16.63 37.48 9.46
N ASP A 4 17.27 36.98 8.43
CA ASP A 4 17.04 35.66 7.87
C ASP A 4 17.39 34.63 8.95
N ARG A 5 16.39 33.92 9.48
CA ARG A 5 16.62 32.77 10.36
C ARG A 5 16.45 31.53 9.49
N GLY A 6 17.59 31.03 9.04
CA GLY A 6 17.73 29.78 8.30
C GLY A 6 16.93 28.67 8.96
N VAL A 7 15.94 28.19 8.21
CA VAL A 7 15.14 27.02 8.55
C VAL A 7 16.06 25.81 8.44
N SER A 8 16.46 25.33 9.63
CA SER A 8 16.92 23.99 9.98
C SER A 8 17.13 23.00 8.82
N THR A 9 18.33 23.02 8.24
CA THR A 9 18.85 21.95 7.37
C THR A 9 19.12 20.65 8.14
N VAL A 10 19.06 20.68 9.47
CA VAL A 10 19.27 19.50 10.35
C VAL A 10 17.96 18.72 10.57
N LEU A 11 16.79 19.34 10.38
CA LEU A 11 15.50 18.62 10.38
C LEU A 11 15.25 17.89 9.05
N ASP A 12 15.91 18.34 7.98
CA ASP A 12 15.80 17.74 6.65
C ASP A 12 16.64 16.44 6.53
N VAL A 13 17.69 16.29 7.33
CA VAL A 13 18.49 15.06 7.36
C VAL A 13 17.75 13.89 8.02
N VAL A 14 16.86 14.15 8.98
CA VAL A 14 16.02 13.08 9.60
C VAL A 14 14.84 12.71 8.70
N THR A 15 14.36 13.63 7.85
CA THR A 15 13.35 13.32 6.83
C THR A 15 13.96 12.66 5.58
N CYS A 16 15.22 12.98 5.26
CA CYS A 16 15.98 12.33 4.20
C CYS A 16 16.43 10.91 4.59
N LEU A 17 16.68 10.64 5.88
CA LEU A 17 16.87 9.29 6.42
C LEU A 17 15.57 8.48 6.60
N LEU A 18 14.41 9.09 6.38
CA LEU A 18 13.09 8.43 6.40
C LEU A 18 12.69 7.82 5.05
N LEU A 19 13.51 7.97 4.00
CA LEU A 19 13.16 7.53 2.63
C LEU A 19 14.13 6.53 1.99
N VAL A 20 15.20 6.09 2.66
CA VAL A 20 16.03 4.97 2.18
C VAL A 20 16.61 4.18 3.36
N THR A 21 15.97 3.06 3.71
CA THR A 21 16.65 1.77 3.98
C THR A 21 15.65 0.62 3.84
N ALA A 22 15.07 0.47 2.66
CA ALA A 22 14.70 -0.85 2.16
C ALA A 22 15.87 -1.35 1.31
N ALA A 23 16.96 -1.78 1.96
CA ALA A 23 17.85 -2.74 1.32
C ALA A 23 17.17 -4.10 1.39
N VAL A 24 16.11 -4.28 0.60
CA VAL A 24 15.48 -5.58 0.42
C VAL A 24 16.26 -6.28 -0.67
N GLY A 25 17.04 -7.29 -0.27
CA GLY A 25 17.52 -8.28 -1.21
C GLY A 25 16.30 -8.84 -1.95
N VAL A 26 16.29 -8.71 -3.28
CA VAL A 26 15.32 -9.38 -4.13
C VAL A 26 15.45 -10.87 -3.86
N HIS A 27 14.56 -11.45 -3.06
CA HIS A 27 14.40 -12.89 -3.00
C HIS A 27 13.57 -13.29 -4.22
N VAL A 28 14.28 -13.66 -5.30
CA VAL A 28 13.68 -14.41 -6.40
C VAL A 28 13.37 -15.81 -5.87
N ALA A 29 12.17 -16.00 -5.34
CA ALA A 29 11.66 -17.32 -5.02
C ALA A 29 11.21 -18.00 -6.33
N GLY A 30 12.13 -18.74 -6.94
CA GLY A 30 11.86 -19.59 -8.10
C GLY A 30 13.14 -19.82 -8.90
N GLN A 31 13.66 -21.05 -8.88
CA GLN A 31 14.64 -21.48 -9.88
C GLN A 31 13.89 -22.03 -11.09
N PRO A 32 13.86 -21.36 -12.25
CA PRO A 32 13.76 -22.06 -13.51
C PRO A 32 15.17 -22.53 -13.92
N SER A 33 15.26 -23.79 -14.31
CA SER A 33 16.45 -24.44 -14.86
C SER A 33 17.12 -23.62 -15.97
N GLN A 34 18.45 -23.53 -15.94
CA GLN A 34 19.35 -22.84 -16.90
C GLN A 34 19.35 -23.44 -18.33
N GLN A 35 18.22 -23.92 -18.84
CA GLN A 35 18.10 -24.54 -20.17
C GLN A 35 17.17 -23.81 -21.15
N ALA A 36 16.68 -22.61 -20.81
CA ALA A 36 15.97 -21.73 -21.75
C ALA A 36 16.72 -20.40 -21.92
N LEU A 37 17.89 -20.44 -22.55
CA LEU A 37 18.44 -19.27 -23.24
C LEU A 37 17.87 -19.29 -24.67
N ALA A 38 16.58 -18.95 -24.79
CA ALA A 38 15.87 -18.82 -26.07
C ALA A 38 14.63 -17.94 -25.84
N GLU A 39 14.60 -16.78 -26.52
CA GLU A 39 13.58 -15.71 -26.47
C GLU A 39 13.51 -14.94 -25.14
N GLU A 40 13.84 -13.65 -25.20
CA GLU A 40 13.79 -12.72 -24.07
C GLU A 40 12.32 -12.52 -23.71
N ASN A 41 11.85 -13.09 -22.59
CA ASN A 41 10.49 -12.89 -22.09
C ASN A 41 10.27 -11.39 -21.85
N GLU A 42 9.48 -10.76 -22.71
CA GLU A 42 9.34 -9.31 -22.76
C GLU A 42 8.67 -8.80 -21.47
N ALA A 43 7.67 -9.54 -20.98
CA ALA A 43 7.01 -9.23 -19.71
C ALA A 43 8.00 -9.25 -18.54
N ALA A 44 8.97 -10.17 -18.53
CA ALA A 44 10.02 -10.23 -17.51
C ALA A 44 11.01 -9.06 -17.64
N ALA A 45 11.42 -8.71 -18.85
CA ALA A 45 12.28 -7.54 -19.09
C ALA A 45 11.61 -6.23 -18.63
N VAL A 46 10.31 -6.08 -18.89
CA VAL A 46 9.53 -4.93 -18.39
C VAL A 46 9.39 -4.97 -16.87
N ALA A 47 9.20 -6.14 -16.25
CA ALA A 47 9.19 -6.27 -14.79
C ALA A 47 10.53 -5.83 -14.16
N ASP A 48 11.65 -6.18 -14.77
CA ASP A 48 12.99 -5.72 -14.37
C ASP A 48 13.12 -4.20 -14.50
N VAL A 49 12.58 -3.61 -15.57
CA VAL A 49 12.53 -2.15 -15.72
C VAL A 49 11.74 -1.51 -14.58
N LEU A 50 10.57 -2.04 -14.21
CA LEU A 50 9.74 -1.47 -13.14
C LEU A 50 10.46 -1.51 -11.78
N THR A 51 11.19 -2.58 -11.50
CA THR A 51 11.89 -2.77 -10.21
C THR A 51 13.24 -2.05 -10.13
N THR A 52 13.78 -1.55 -11.25
CA THR A 52 15.07 -0.85 -11.28
C THR A 52 14.94 0.65 -11.61
N SER A 53 13.86 1.06 -12.25
CA SER A 53 13.65 2.44 -12.67
C SER A 53 13.08 3.29 -11.55
N THR A 54 13.83 4.31 -11.14
CA THR A 54 13.38 5.24 -10.11
C THR A 54 12.55 6.38 -10.67
N ALA A 55 11.59 6.85 -9.88
CA ALA A 55 10.76 8.01 -10.19
C ALA A 55 10.49 8.81 -8.91
N GLN A 56 10.17 10.10 -9.09
CA GLN A 56 9.65 10.95 -8.02
C GLN A 56 8.26 11.45 -8.43
N VAL A 57 7.27 11.24 -7.55
CA VAL A 57 5.91 11.73 -7.77
C VAL A 57 5.57 12.78 -6.72
N GLU A 58 5.16 13.96 -7.17
CA GLU A 58 4.54 14.97 -6.32
C GLU A 58 3.02 14.83 -6.39
N TYR A 59 2.34 14.95 -5.25
CA TYR A 59 0.89 14.83 -5.16
C TYR A 59 0.34 15.67 -4.00
N SER A 60 -0.94 16.02 -4.06
CA SER A 60 -1.64 16.65 -2.96
C SER A 60 -2.34 15.60 -2.10
N VAL A 61 -2.27 15.79 -0.79
CA VAL A 61 -3.15 15.11 0.18
C VAL A 61 -4.28 16.02 0.63
N ARG A 62 -4.60 17.06 -0.15
CA ARG A 62 -5.79 17.88 0.10
C ARG A 62 -7.02 17.02 -0.23
N PRO A 63 -7.94 16.81 0.71
CA PRO A 63 -9.09 15.95 0.43
C PRO A 63 -10.04 16.60 -0.55
N GLU A 64 -10.53 15.79 -1.49
CA GLU A 64 -11.61 16.16 -2.39
C GLU A 64 -12.93 16.04 -1.63
N SER A 65 -13.25 17.02 -0.79
CA SER A 65 -14.56 17.05 -0.13
C SER A 65 -15.34 18.28 -0.58
N THR A 66 -16.24 18.07 -1.53
CA THR A 66 -17.27 19.04 -1.94
C THR A 66 -18.60 18.60 -1.32
N GLY A 67 -18.97 19.17 -0.17
CA GLY A 67 -20.27 18.92 0.46
C GLY A 67 -20.36 19.39 1.92
N GLU A 68 -21.57 19.56 2.46
CA GLU A 68 -21.82 20.07 3.82
C GLU A 68 -21.27 19.19 4.95
N ARG A 69 -21.03 17.89 4.67
CA ARG A 69 -20.42 16.92 5.61
C ARG A 69 -18.91 16.75 5.40
N ALA A 70 -18.31 17.55 4.52
CA ALA A 70 -16.87 17.63 4.37
C ALA A 70 -16.22 17.96 5.72
N PRO A 71 -15.14 17.28 6.11
CA PRO A 71 -14.33 17.74 7.21
C PRO A 71 -13.87 19.18 6.95
N ALA A 72 -14.03 20.06 7.94
CA ALA A 72 -13.41 21.37 7.88
C ALA A 72 -11.89 21.17 7.97
N TYR A 73 -11.19 21.33 6.85
CA TYR A 73 -9.73 21.36 6.85
C TYR A 73 -9.23 22.72 7.31
N PRO A 74 -8.10 22.77 8.04
CA PRO A 74 -7.47 24.03 8.38
C PRO A 74 -7.18 24.84 7.11
N ASP A 75 -7.43 26.14 7.17
CA ASP A 75 -6.96 27.04 6.13
C ASP A 75 -5.43 27.02 6.12
N ALA A 76 -4.86 26.49 5.05
CA ALA A 76 -3.43 26.31 4.88
C ALA A 76 -3.08 26.41 3.40
N SER A 77 -1.85 26.81 3.11
CA SER A 77 -1.36 26.96 1.73
C SER A 77 -1.42 25.63 0.99
N ALA A 78 -1.58 25.67 -0.34
CA ALA A 78 -1.54 24.47 -1.16
C ALA A 78 -0.24 23.67 -0.97
N ALA A 79 0.88 24.34 -0.70
CA ALA A 79 2.16 23.71 -0.39
C ALA A 79 2.12 22.87 0.91
N ALA A 80 1.34 23.26 1.91
CA ALA A 80 1.20 22.49 3.16
C ALA A 80 0.52 21.12 2.95
N TYR A 81 -0.25 20.99 1.88
CA TYR A 81 -0.89 19.75 1.44
C TYR A 81 -0.08 18.96 0.42
N ARG A 82 1.03 19.51 -0.09
CA ARG A 82 1.87 18.81 -1.07
C ARG A 82 2.76 17.79 -0.39
N ARG A 83 2.91 16.64 -1.03
CA ARG A 83 3.82 15.56 -0.63
C ARG A 83 4.59 15.09 -1.85
N SER A 84 5.74 14.47 -1.60
CA SER A 84 6.52 13.76 -2.60
C SER A 84 6.72 12.31 -2.14
N ALA A 85 6.80 11.40 -3.10
CA ALA A 85 7.27 10.04 -2.88
C ALA A 85 8.33 9.71 -3.92
N HIS A 86 9.33 8.94 -3.53
CA HIS A 86 10.43 8.51 -4.37
C HIS A 86 10.66 7.02 -4.18
N GLY A 87 11.11 6.35 -5.23
CA GLY A 87 11.38 4.91 -5.23
C GLY A 87 11.39 4.40 -6.65
N THR A 88 11.52 3.09 -6.79
CA THR A 88 11.32 2.40 -8.06
C THR A 88 9.86 2.49 -8.48
N LEU A 89 9.56 2.39 -9.78
CA LEU A 89 8.17 2.35 -10.26
C LEU A 89 7.39 1.19 -9.64
N GLY A 90 8.06 0.05 -9.42
CA GLY A 90 7.50 -1.07 -8.67
C GLY A 90 7.09 -0.68 -7.25
N GLU A 91 8.00 -0.08 -6.47
CA GLU A 91 7.70 0.35 -5.09
C GLU A 91 6.58 1.40 -5.04
N LEU A 92 6.57 2.34 -5.98
CA LEU A 92 5.52 3.34 -6.10
C LEU A 92 4.17 2.72 -6.47
N LEU A 93 4.14 1.76 -7.39
CA LEU A 93 2.93 0.99 -7.73
C LEU A 93 2.43 0.18 -6.53
N ALA A 94 3.34 -0.41 -5.76
CA ALA A 94 3.00 -1.15 -4.55
C ALA A 94 2.38 -0.24 -3.48
N ALA A 95 3.01 0.89 -3.21
CA ALA A 95 2.46 1.90 -2.31
C ALA A 95 1.12 2.44 -2.82
N ALA A 96 0.95 2.62 -4.13
CA ALA A 96 -0.30 3.07 -4.73
C ALA A 96 -1.41 2.01 -4.63
N ALA A 97 -1.10 0.71 -4.75
CA ALA A 97 -2.05 -0.37 -4.52
C ALA A 97 -2.53 -0.39 -3.07
N VAL A 98 -1.63 -0.25 -2.10
CA VAL A 98 -1.99 -0.12 -0.68
C VAL A 98 -2.83 1.15 -0.45
N ALA A 99 -2.47 2.29 -1.05
CA ALA A 99 -3.25 3.53 -0.94
C ALA A 99 -4.63 3.44 -1.62
N ASP A 100 -4.82 2.51 -2.56
CA ASP A 100 -6.10 2.25 -3.22
C ASP A 100 -6.95 1.20 -2.49
N THR A 101 -6.55 0.80 -1.28
CA THR A 101 -7.26 -0.22 -0.49
C THR A 101 -8.74 0.12 -0.32
N ARG A 102 -9.56 -0.90 -0.54
CA ARG A 102 -11.00 -0.92 -0.31
C ARG A 102 -11.36 -2.04 0.66
N VAL A 103 -12.49 -1.82 1.33
CA VAL A 103 -13.22 -2.85 2.09
C VAL A 103 -14.61 -2.92 1.50
N ASP A 104 -15.02 -4.08 0.98
CA ASP A 104 -16.32 -4.24 0.29
C ASP A 104 -16.56 -3.18 -0.83
N GLY A 105 -15.50 -2.86 -1.57
CA GLY A 105 -15.53 -1.83 -2.61
C GLY A 105 -15.48 -0.38 -2.11
N GLN A 106 -15.56 -0.14 -0.79
CA GLN A 106 -15.47 1.19 -0.20
C GLN A 106 -14.01 1.57 0.09
N ARG A 107 -13.55 2.72 -0.43
CA ARG A 107 -12.16 3.17 -0.22
C ARG A 107 -11.89 3.54 1.24
N VAL A 108 -10.79 2.99 1.74
CA VAL A 108 -10.21 3.29 3.05
C VAL A 108 -9.51 4.66 3.03
N PHE A 109 -8.75 4.95 1.98
CA PHE A 109 -8.02 6.21 1.87
C PHE A 109 -8.74 7.22 0.96
N PRO A 110 -8.77 8.51 1.34
CA PRO A 110 -9.54 9.54 0.64
C PRO A 110 -8.79 10.22 -0.52
N HIS A 111 -7.47 10.05 -0.65
CA HIS A 111 -6.65 10.81 -1.58
C HIS A 111 -6.32 9.99 -2.83
N VAL A 112 -6.78 10.43 -4.00
CA VAL A 112 -6.60 9.70 -5.27
C VAL A 112 -5.40 10.16 -6.08
N GLU A 113 -4.93 11.39 -5.89
CA GLU A 113 -3.88 11.99 -6.72
C GLU A 113 -2.56 11.21 -6.67
N PHE A 114 -2.20 10.62 -5.51
CA PHE A 114 -1.00 9.79 -5.42
C PHE A 114 -1.04 8.62 -6.44
N ARG A 115 -2.14 7.87 -6.46
CA ARG A 115 -2.35 6.75 -7.39
C ARG A 115 -2.30 7.23 -8.85
N GLU A 116 -2.94 8.36 -9.14
CA GLU A 116 -2.99 8.92 -10.49
C GLU A 116 -1.61 9.35 -10.98
N ARG A 117 -0.81 9.98 -10.10
CA ARG A 117 0.56 10.40 -10.43
C ARG A 117 1.49 9.22 -10.63
N VAL A 118 1.37 8.18 -9.81
CA VAL A 118 2.11 6.93 -10.01
C VAL A 118 1.71 6.27 -11.33
N ALA A 119 0.41 6.12 -11.60
CA ALA A 119 -0.08 5.52 -12.84
C ALA A 119 0.38 6.30 -14.09
N ALA A 120 0.38 7.64 -14.03
CA ALA A 120 0.87 8.49 -15.11
C ALA A 120 2.39 8.32 -15.33
N ALA A 121 3.19 8.33 -14.26
CA ALA A 121 4.64 8.12 -14.35
C ALA A 121 4.98 6.72 -14.87
N THR A 122 4.22 5.69 -14.48
CA THR A 122 4.36 4.34 -15.04
C THR A 122 3.96 4.33 -16.52
N ALA A 123 2.82 4.93 -16.89
CA ALA A 123 2.35 4.96 -18.28
C ALA A 123 3.39 5.62 -19.22
N GLU A 124 3.94 6.77 -18.81
CA GLU A 124 5.02 7.44 -19.56
C GLU A 124 6.22 6.52 -19.78
N ARG A 125 6.57 5.70 -18.79
CA ARG A 125 7.66 4.73 -18.91
C ARG A 125 7.32 3.57 -19.85
N LEU A 126 6.08 3.08 -19.81
CA LEU A 126 5.63 1.98 -20.66
C LEU A 126 5.49 2.41 -22.11
N ASP A 127 4.93 3.60 -22.38
CA ASP A 127 4.77 4.17 -23.72
C ASP A 127 6.12 4.36 -24.44
N ALA A 128 7.22 4.51 -23.69
CA ALA A 128 8.58 4.56 -24.23
C ALA A 128 9.16 3.18 -24.60
N ILE A 129 8.51 2.09 -24.16
CA ILE A 129 8.88 0.70 -24.46
C ILE A 129 7.99 0.17 -25.58
N ASP A 130 6.68 0.04 -25.31
CA ASP A 130 5.66 -0.48 -26.23
C ASP A 130 4.23 -0.12 -25.74
N ASP A 131 3.26 -0.01 -26.65
CA ASP A 131 1.85 0.28 -26.34
C ASP A 131 1.01 -0.98 -26.02
N GLN A 132 1.59 -2.17 -26.17
CA GLN A 132 1.01 -3.49 -25.89
C GLN A 132 1.42 -4.05 -24.52
N ILE A 133 1.62 -3.16 -23.54
CA ILE A 133 1.99 -3.53 -22.18
C ILE A 133 0.85 -3.24 -21.22
N ARG A 134 0.60 -4.17 -20.29
CA ARG A 134 -0.27 -3.96 -19.14
C ARG A 134 0.41 -4.34 -17.85
N VAL A 135 0.36 -3.42 -16.89
CA VAL A 135 0.86 -3.64 -15.53
C VAL A 135 -0.30 -3.61 -14.55
N VAL A 136 -0.37 -4.59 -13.66
CA VAL A 136 -1.37 -4.63 -12.58
C VAL A 136 -0.65 -4.90 -11.27
N ALA A 137 -0.70 -3.93 -10.35
CA ALA A 137 -0.28 -4.08 -8.97
C ALA A 137 -1.50 -4.39 -8.09
N ARG A 138 -1.46 -5.49 -7.34
CA ARG A 138 -2.54 -5.94 -6.47
C ARG A 138 -2.02 -6.22 -5.06
N TRP A 139 -2.70 -5.64 -4.08
CA TRP A 139 -2.51 -5.92 -2.66
C TRP A 139 -3.79 -6.55 -2.10
N ALA A 140 -3.66 -7.64 -1.35
CA ALA A 140 -4.74 -8.22 -0.56
C ALA A 140 -4.12 -9.10 0.56
N PRO A 141 -4.77 -9.27 1.71
CA PRO A 141 -4.28 -10.18 2.76
C PRO A 141 -4.15 -11.64 2.28
N TYR A 142 -5.03 -12.06 1.37
CA TYR A 142 -5.07 -13.36 0.70
C TYR A 142 -5.94 -13.25 -0.58
N PRO A 143 -5.85 -14.21 -1.52
CA PRO A 143 -6.65 -14.23 -2.75
C PRO A 143 -8.14 -14.02 -2.48
N ASP A 144 -8.80 -13.20 -3.29
CA ASP A 144 -10.22 -12.84 -3.20
C ASP A 144 -10.68 -12.26 -1.85
N SER A 145 -9.77 -11.74 -1.03
CA SER A 145 -10.16 -11.03 0.19
C SER A 145 -11.07 -9.86 -0.15
N SER A 146 -12.06 -9.63 0.70
CA SER A 146 -12.91 -8.44 0.66
C SER A 146 -12.17 -7.13 0.99
N ILE A 147 -10.90 -7.25 1.41
CA ILE A 147 -9.96 -6.16 1.58
C ILE A 147 -8.92 -6.26 0.46
N ASP A 148 -8.96 -5.32 -0.49
CA ASP A 148 -8.06 -5.35 -1.63
C ASP A 148 -7.73 -3.94 -2.14
N GLY A 149 -6.58 -3.81 -2.80
CA GLY A 149 -6.15 -2.60 -3.48
C GLY A 149 -5.56 -2.95 -4.85
N THR A 150 -5.90 -2.19 -5.89
CA THR A 150 -5.47 -2.50 -7.25
C THR A 150 -5.15 -1.25 -8.05
N VAL A 151 -3.96 -1.21 -8.65
CA VAL A 151 -3.59 -0.20 -9.66
C VAL A 151 -3.30 -0.90 -10.97
N ALA A 152 -3.92 -0.45 -12.04
CA ALA A 152 -3.69 -0.97 -13.39
C ALA A 152 -3.25 0.16 -14.32
N VAL A 153 -2.20 -0.10 -15.10
CA VAL A 153 -1.63 0.82 -16.08
C VAL A 153 -1.53 0.09 -17.42
N GLY A 154 -1.81 0.80 -18.51
CA GLY A 154 -1.86 0.21 -19.85
C GLY A 154 -3.22 -0.42 -20.21
N ARG A 155 -3.35 -0.81 -21.48
CA ARG A 155 -4.59 -1.35 -22.05
C ARG A 155 -4.79 -2.80 -21.63
N ARG A 156 -6.02 -3.33 -21.72
CA ARG A 156 -6.24 -4.78 -21.58
C ARG A 156 -5.84 -5.49 -22.86
N PRO A 157 -5.16 -6.65 -22.79
CA PRO A 157 -4.94 -7.47 -23.96
C PRO A 157 -6.27 -7.78 -24.65
N PRO A 158 -6.35 -7.72 -25.99
CA PRO A 158 -7.45 -8.28 -26.75
C PRO A 158 -7.71 -9.76 -26.38
N PRO A 159 -8.93 -10.29 -26.60
CA PRO A 159 -9.25 -11.66 -26.19
C PRO A 159 -8.54 -12.76 -27.00
N ASP A 160 -8.08 -12.45 -28.22
CA ASP A 160 -7.58 -13.43 -29.20
C ASP A 160 -6.08 -13.27 -29.53
N VAL A 161 -5.30 -12.70 -28.60
CA VAL A 161 -3.83 -12.57 -28.75
C VAL A 161 -3.11 -13.45 -27.74
N ASP A 162 -1.93 -13.92 -28.12
CA ASP A 162 -1.03 -14.60 -27.21
C ASP A 162 -0.49 -13.58 -26.20
N VAL A 163 -0.48 -13.94 -24.92
CA VAL A 163 -0.06 -13.05 -23.83
C VAL A 163 1.10 -13.69 -23.09
N GLU A 164 2.21 -12.96 -23.01
CA GLU A 164 3.28 -13.27 -22.07
C GLU A 164 2.99 -12.57 -20.74
N ALA A 165 3.31 -13.23 -19.64
CA ALA A 165 3.12 -12.66 -18.31
C ALA A 165 4.30 -12.94 -17.40
N ALA A 166 4.69 -11.93 -16.62
CA ALA A 166 5.66 -12.05 -15.54
C ALA A 166 5.09 -11.42 -14.28
N THR A 167 5.30 -12.06 -13.13
CA THR A 167 4.85 -11.53 -11.83
C THR A 167 6.06 -11.37 -10.92
N THR A 168 6.18 -10.19 -10.32
CA THR A 168 7.13 -9.91 -9.24
C THR A 168 6.38 -9.52 -7.97
N SER A 169 7.04 -9.56 -6.82
CA SER A 169 6.44 -9.20 -5.54
C SER A 169 7.29 -8.19 -4.80
N ILE A 170 6.64 -7.20 -4.19
CA ILE A 170 7.29 -6.12 -3.46
C ILE A 170 6.75 -6.11 -2.04
N SER A 171 7.66 -6.16 -1.07
CA SER A 171 7.32 -6.09 0.35
C SER A 171 6.78 -4.71 0.71
N VAL A 172 5.64 -4.66 1.41
CA VAL A 172 4.98 -3.43 1.86
C VAL A 172 4.74 -3.37 3.37
N ALA A 173 5.09 -4.43 4.10
CA ALA A 173 4.99 -4.46 5.56
C ALA A 173 6.28 -5.01 6.16
N GLU A 174 7.06 -4.14 6.82
CA GLU A 174 8.34 -4.51 7.42
C GLU A 174 8.19 -5.51 8.58
N ARG A 175 7.03 -5.50 9.27
CA ARG A 175 6.82 -6.28 10.51
C ARG A 175 5.84 -7.44 10.36
N CYS A 176 5.54 -7.80 9.12
CA CYS A 176 4.67 -8.93 8.77
C CYS A 176 5.41 -10.03 8.01
N PRO A 177 6.46 -10.63 8.61
CA PRO A 177 7.20 -11.70 7.97
C PRO A 177 6.33 -12.96 7.83
N GLU A 178 6.44 -13.61 6.67
CA GLU A 178 5.70 -14.81 6.30
C GLU A 178 5.88 -15.95 7.33
N ASP A 179 7.07 -16.10 7.91
CA ASP A 179 7.37 -17.10 8.96
C ASP A 179 6.46 -16.99 10.20
N ARG A 180 6.05 -15.76 10.55
CA ARG A 180 5.13 -15.54 11.69
C ARG A 180 3.72 -16.01 11.36
N VAL A 181 3.31 -15.92 10.09
CA VAL A 181 1.97 -16.31 9.61
C VAL A 181 1.76 -17.81 9.79
N GLU A 182 2.68 -18.62 9.28
CA GLU A 182 2.62 -20.07 9.45
C GLU A 182 2.66 -20.49 10.92
N THR A 183 3.55 -19.88 11.69
CA THR A 183 3.70 -20.19 13.12
C THR A 183 2.43 -19.89 13.89
N ARG A 184 1.75 -18.78 13.58
CA ARG A 184 0.48 -18.41 14.23
C ARG A 184 -0.67 -19.31 13.83
N ALA A 185 -0.78 -19.68 12.56
CA ALA A 185 -1.78 -20.64 12.12
C ALA A 185 -1.65 -21.98 12.87
N ARG A 186 -0.43 -22.53 12.98
CA ARG A 186 -0.20 -23.80 13.69
C ARG A 186 -0.50 -23.73 15.20
N GLN A 187 -0.16 -22.61 15.84
CA GLN A 187 -0.28 -22.47 17.31
C GLN A 187 -1.66 -22.04 17.78
N HIS A 188 -2.35 -21.22 16.99
CA HIS A 188 -3.54 -20.49 17.41
C HIS A 188 -4.71 -20.59 16.41
N GLY A 189 -4.56 -21.43 15.38
CA GLY A 189 -5.59 -21.69 14.38
C GLY A 189 -6.02 -20.43 13.62
N PHE A 190 -7.26 -20.45 13.11
CA PHE A 190 -7.84 -19.34 12.36
C PHE A 190 -7.88 -18.03 13.16
N GLY A 191 -8.23 -18.08 14.45
CA GLY A 191 -8.33 -16.88 15.27
C GLY A 191 -6.99 -16.16 15.45
N GLY A 192 -5.92 -16.92 15.69
CA GLY A 192 -4.58 -16.33 15.80
C GLY A 192 -4.02 -15.85 14.46
N LEU A 193 -4.30 -16.57 13.38
CA LEU A 193 -3.96 -16.13 12.03
C LEU A 193 -4.68 -14.82 11.68
N ALA A 194 -6.00 -14.77 11.87
CA ALA A 194 -6.80 -13.60 11.57
C ALA A 194 -6.38 -12.37 12.37
N ARG A 195 -6.01 -12.54 13.65
CA ARG A 195 -5.48 -11.42 14.44
C ARG A 195 -4.13 -10.93 13.91
N LEU A 196 -3.22 -11.83 13.54
CA LEU A 196 -1.94 -11.43 12.94
C LEU A 196 -2.15 -10.69 11.61
N LEU A 197 -3.04 -11.19 10.74
CA LEU A 197 -3.39 -10.51 9.49
C LEU A 197 -3.99 -9.13 9.77
N ALA A 198 -4.85 -9.00 10.78
CA ALA A 198 -5.43 -7.73 11.19
C ALA A 198 -4.38 -6.72 11.70
N GLU A 199 -3.44 -7.18 12.53
CA GLU A 199 -2.29 -6.40 12.99
C GLU A 199 -1.48 -5.88 11.80
N CYS A 200 -1.21 -6.76 10.83
CA CYS A 200 -0.49 -6.42 9.61
C CYS A 200 -1.20 -5.39 8.75
N VAL A 201 -2.49 -5.57 8.51
CA VAL A 201 -3.31 -4.61 7.75
C VAL A 201 -3.34 -3.24 8.47
N ALA A 202 -3.55 -3.24 9.78
CA ALA A 202 -3.59 -2.00 10.57
C ALA A 202 -2.24 -1.26 10.55
N GLU A 203 -1.12 -1.99 10.67
CA GLU A 203 0.22 -1.40 10.60
C GLU A 203 0.54 -0.88 9.19
N THR A 204 0.14 -1.59 8.13
CA THR A 204 0.28 -1.10 6.75
C THR A 204 -0.52 0.20 6.51
N TRP A 205 -1.72 0.33 7.10
CA TRP A 205 -2.55 1.52 6.90
C TRP A 205 -2.18 2.69 7.80
N PHE A 206 -1.84 2.40 9.05
CA PHE A 206 -1.56 3.37 10.11
C PHE A 206 -0.31 2.96 10.89
N PRO A 207 0.89 3.08 10.29
CA PRO A 207 2.15 2.84 10.99
C PRO A 207 2.19 3.66 12.29
N PRO A 208 2.34 3.04 13.48
CA PRO A 208 2.09 3.74 14.75
C PRO A 208 2.94 4.99 14.95
N SER A 209 4.24 4.90 14.67
CA SER A 209 5.19 6.01 14.88
C SER A 209 4.89 7.20 13.97
N GLU A 210 4.65 6.93 12.69
CA GLU A 210 4.39 7.92 11.65
C GLU A 210 3.02 8.57 11.86
N THR A 211 2.03 7.77 12.25
CA THR A 211 0.68 8.25 12.54
C THR A 211 0.68 9.11 13.80
N GLN A 212 1.44 8.72 14.84
CA GLN A 212 1.63 9.52 16.04
C GLN A 212 2.30 10.86 15.73
N ALA A 213 3.34 10.84 14.89
CA ALA A 213 4.03 12.05 14.44
C ALA A 213 3.10 12.97 13.64
N ALA A 214 2.23 12.41 12.79
CA ALA A 214 1.25 13.17 12.01
C ALA A 214 0.18 13.82 12.89
N LEU A 215 -0.37 13.09 13.87
CA LEU A 215 -1.38 13.59 14.81
C LEU A 215 -0.81 14.62 15.79
N SER A 216 0.45 14.48 16.19
CA SER A 216 1.15 15.44 17.07
C SER A 216 1.73 16.63 16.30
N GLY A 217 1.63 16.61 14.97
CA GLY A 217 2.21 17.60 14.07
C GLY A 217 1.44 18.93 14.06
N ARG A 218 1.91 19.85 13.22
CA ARG A 218 1.22 21.12 12.96
C ARG A 218 0.16 20.96 11.87
N PRO A 219 -0.93 21.75 11.89
CA PRO A 219 -1.88 21.81 10.80
C PRO A 219 -1.19 21.96 9.42
N PRO A 220 -1.64 21.24 8.37
CA PRO A 220 -2.85 20.41 8.33
C PRO A 220 -2.64 18.92 8.68
N ALA A 221 -1.46 18.51 9.16
CA ALA A 221 -1.13 17.08 9.32
C ALA A 221 -2.10 16.31 10.25
N PRO A 222 -2.48 16.82 11.44
CA PRO A 222 -3.43 16.12 12.32
C PRO A 222 -4.79 15.92 11.64
N ALA A 223 -5.34 16.96 10.99
CA ALA A 223 -6.63 16.88 10.31
C ALA A 223 -6.65 15.85 9.15
N ILE A 224 -5.51 15.69 8.45
CA ILE A 224 -5.35 14.67 7.42
C ILE A 224 -5.35 13.27 8.04
N ALA A 225 -4.57 13.05 9.12
CA ALA A 225 -4.51 11.76 9.82
C ALA A 225 -5.87 11.37 10.43
N GLU A 226 -6.55 12.31 11.09
CA GLU A 226 -7.91 12.11 11.62
C GLU A 226 -8.93 11.77 10.51
N HIS A 227 -8.81 12.39 9.34
CA HIS A 227 -9.68 12.07 8.22
C HIS A 227 -9.43 10.66 7.69
N ARG A 228 -8.17 10.21 7.61
CA ARG A 228 -7.85 8.83 7.19
C ARG A 228 -8.45 7.81 8.17
N TYR A 229 -8.30 8.01 9.48
CA TYR A 229 -8.96 7.15 10.46
C TYR A 229 -10.48 7.15 10.29
N ARG A 230 -11.12 8.32 10.17
CA ARG A 230 -12.58 8.38 9.95
C ARG A 230 -13.04 7.64 8.70
N ARG A 231 -12.26 7.69 7.62
CA ARG A 231 -12.56 6.95 6.39
C ARG A 231 -12.42 5.45 6.58
N ALA A 232 -11.35 5.00 7.23
CA ALA A 232 -11.16 3.58 7.58
C ALA A 232 -12.26 3.08 8.51
N GLY A 233 -12.59 3.85 9.56
CA GLY A 233 -13.68 3.52 10.48
C GLY A 233 -15.04 3.49 9.80
N GLY A 234 -15.29 4.38 8.83
CA GLY A 234 -16.51 4.33 8.01
C GLY A 234 -16.60 3.09 7.12
N ALA A 235 -15.48 2.63 6.56
CA ALA A 235 -15.43 1.43 5.71
C ALA A 235 -15.55 0.12 6.52
N LEU A 236 -15.15 0.12 7.80
CA LEU A 236 -15.18 -1.06 8.67
C LEU A 236 -16.27 -1.01 9.74
N ASP A 237 -17.04 0.07 9.81
CA ASP A 237 -18.00 0.35 10.87
C ASP A 237 -17.35 0.30 12.27
N VAL A 238 -16.29 1.10 12.46
CA VAL A 238 -15.51 1.24 13.71
C VAL A 238 -15.70 2.63 14.30
N SER A 239 -16.09 2.68 15.57
CA SER A 239 -15.95 3.87 16.42
C SER A 239 -14.59 3.84 17.11
N PHE A 240 -13.85 4.95 17.04
CA PHE A 240 -12.58 5.09 17.75
C PHE A 240 -12.73 5.65 19.17
N ASP A 241 -13.95 5.88 19.65
CA ASP A 241 -14.25 6.35 21.02
C ASP A 241 -13.42 7.59 21.47
N GLY A 242 -13.11 8.46 20.52
CA GLY A 242 -12.28 9.65 20.72
C GLY A 242 -10.77 9.39 20.84
N ALA A 243 -10.28 8.15 20.69
CA ALA A 243 -8.84 7.82 20.74
C ALA A 243 -8.04 8.65 19.72
N VAL A 244 -8.51 8.71 18.48
CA VAL A 244 -7.90 9.51 17.40
C VAL A 244 -7.85 11.00 17.77
N ALA A 245 -8.94 11.55 18.34
CA ALA A 245 -9.00 12.96 18.75
C ALA A 245 -8.10 13.28 19.95
N ARG A 246 -7.79 12.28 20.79
CA ARG A 246 -6.82 12.39 21.89
C ARG A 246 -5.38 12.14 21.45
N GLY A 247 -5.15 11.76 20.19
CA GLY A 247 -3.83 11.36 19.70
C GLY A 247 -3.34 10.03 20.25
N ASP A 248 -4.25 9.13 20.63
CA ASP A 248 -3.96 7.79 21.15
C ASP A 248 -4.01 6.77 20.00
N VAL A 249 -2.89 6.68 19.28
CA VAL A 249 -2.74 5.83 18.09
C VAL A 249 -2.81 4.35 18.43
N ASP A 250 -2.19 3.93 19.54
CA ASP A 250 -2.17 2.52 19.95
C ASP A 250 -3.59 2.04 20.22
N ARG A 251 -4.40 2.82 20.95
CA ARG A 251 -5.80 2.49 21.20
C ARG A 251 -6.63 2.49 19.93
N ALA A 252 -6.42 3.46 19.04
CA ALA A 252 -7.15 3.54 17.77
C ALA A 252 -6.84 2.34 16.86
N ASN A 253 -5.56 1.95 16.78
CA ASN A 253 -5.11 0.78 16.02
C ASN A 253 -5.60 -0.52 16.66
N GLU A 254 -5.64 -0.64 17.98
CA GLU A 254 -6.21 -1.80 18.66
C GLU A 254 -7.69 -1.99 18.31
N GLN A 255 -8.49 -0.92 18.35
CA GLN A 255 -9.90 -0.96 17.94
C GLN A 255 -10.08 -1.38 16.47
N LEU A 256 -9.18 -0.91 15.59
CA LEU A 256 -9.15 -1.31 14.18
C LEU A 256 -8.81 -2.80 14.04
N VAL A 257 -7.79 -3.28 14.76
CA VAL A 257 -7.34 -4.68 14.77
C VAL A 257 -8.44 -5.60 15.28
N ASP A 258 -9.15 -5.24 16.33
CA ASP A 258 -10.25 -6.06 16.86
C ASP A 258 -11.38 -6.23 15.83
N ARG A 259 -11.73 -5.16 15.12
CA ARG A 259 -12.73 -5.24 14.06
C ARG A 259 -12.25 -6.06 12.88
N LEU A 260 -11.03 -5.82 12.42
CA LEU A 260 -10.40 -6.56 11.32
C LEU A 260 -10.27 -8.04 11.66
N THR A 261 -9.90 -8.38 12.90
CA THR A 261 -9.77 -9.77 13.36
C THR A 261 -11.08 -10.52 13.18
N ASN A 262 -12.19 -9.99 13.70
CA ASN A 262 -13.51 -10.64 13.57
C ASN A 262 -13.93 -10.84 12.12
N ARG A 263 -13.65 -9.83 11.27
CA ARG A 263 -13.98 -9.89 9.84
C ARG A 263 -13.14 -10.93 9.10
N LEU A 264 -11.82 -10.85 9.25
CA LEU A 264 -10.87 -11.73 8.58
C LEU A 264 -11.06 -13.17 9.05
N ASP A 265 -11.33 -13.38 10.34
CA ASP A 265 -11.59 -14.71 10.92
C ASP A 265 -12.85 -15.36 10.34
N ALA A 266 -13.90 -14.57 10.07
CA ALA A 266 -15.09 -15.07 9.39
C ALA A 266 -14.79 -15.42 7.92
N ASP A 267 -14.09 -14.55 7.18
CA ASP A 267 -13.78 -14.74 5.75
C ASP A 267 -12.83 -15.94 5.53
N VAL A 268 -11.77 -16.08 6.35
CA VAL A 268 -10.84 -17.23 6.20
C VAL A 268 -11.47 -18.57 6.55
N ARG A 269 -12.43 -18.61 7.48
CA ARG A 269 -13.14 -19.85 7.84
C ARG A 269 -14.16 -20.26 6.80
N ASP A 270 -14.75 -19.31 6.09
CA ASP A 270 -15.66 -19.59 4.98
C ASP A 270 -14.89 -20.13 3.77
N ARG A 271 -13.64 -19.67 3.58
CA ARG A 271 -12.83 -19.94 2.38
C ARG A 271 -11.90 -21.14 2.47
N TYR A 272 -11.36 -21.43 3.66
CA TYR A 272 -10.30 -22.42 3.82
C TYR A 272 -10.71 -23.51 4.81
N ASP A 273 -10.35 -24.74 4.48
CA ASP A 273 -10.65 -25.92 5.32
C ASP A 273 -9.78 -25.98 6.60
N ASN A 274 -8.60 -25.35 6.58
CA ASN A 274 -7.67 -25.34 7.69
C ASN A 274 -6.79 -24.07 7.71
N PRO A 275 -6.30 -23.66 8.89
CA PRO A 275 -5.54 -22.42 9.04
C PRO A 275 -4.17 -22.44 8.36
N GLU A 276 -3.55 -23.61 8.18
CA GLU A 276 -2.28 -23.75 7.47
C GLU A 276 -2.43 -23.40 5.98
N ARG A 277 -3.49 -23.87 5.32
CA ARG A 277 -3.81 -23.49 3.94
C ARG A 277 -4.11 -22.00 3.79
N ALA A 278 -4.78 -21.40 4.76
CA ALA A 278 -5.01 -19.96 4.79
C ALA A 278 -3.68 -19.18 4.97
N ALA A 279 -2.76 -19.69 5.79
CA ALA A 279 -1.43 -19.11 5.96
C ALA A 279 -0.57 -19.23 4.69
N GLU A 280 -0.58 -20.38 4.01
CA GLU A 280 0.12 -20.57 2.73
C GLU A 280 -0.38 -19.61 1.64
N ALA A 281 -1.67 -19.28 1.66
CA ALA A 281 -2.28 -18.34 0.71
C ALA A 281 -2.13 -16.86 1.12
N SER A 282 -1.59 -16.58 2.31
CA SER A 282 -1.49 -15.20 2.82
C SER A 282 -0.41 -14.41 2.08
N SER A 283 -0.76 -13.21 1.67
CA SER A 283 0.12 -12.25 1.01
C SER A 283 0.05 -10.85 1.63
N VAL A 284 -0.41 -10.73 2.88
CA VAL A 284 -0.62 -9.44 3.56
C VAL A 284 0.57 -8.49 3.53
N GLY A 285 1.80 -9.03 3.56
CA GLY A 285 3.03 -8.25 3.58
C GLY A 285 3.58 -7.86 2.20
N ARG A 286 2.92 -8.22 1.11
CA ARG A 286 3.45 -8.06 -0.25
C ARG A 286 2.40 -7.55 -1.23
N VAL A 287 2.85 -6.83 -2.23
CA VAL A 287 2.07 -6.49 -3.43
C VAL A 287 2.59 -7.34 -4.58
N GLU A 288 1.67 -7.96 -5.31
CA GLU A 288 2.00 -8.66 -6.55
C GLU A 288 1.87 -7.68 -7.72
N ILE A 289 2.91 -7.60 -8.55
CA ILE A 289 2.91 -6.82 -9.78
C ILE A 289 3.00 -7.79 -10.94
N THR A 290 1.91 -7.90 -11.71
CA THR A 290 1.86 -8.69 -12.93
C THR A 290 2.00 -7.78 -14.14
N VAL A 291 3.02 -8.03 -14.94
CA VAL A 291 3.22 -7.48 -16.27
C VAL A 291 2.64 -8.46 -17.29
N ARG A 292 1.95 -7.93 -18.31
CA ARG A 292 1.50 -8.66 -19.49
C ARG A 292 1.93 -7.92 -20.75
N THR A 293 2.43 -8.65 -21.74
CA THR A 293 2.76 -8.17 -23.09
C THR A 293 2.07 -9.05 -24.13
N TRP A 294 1.79 -8.53 -25.32
CA TRP A 294 1.08 -9.24 -26.41
C TRP A 294 1.28 -8.55 -27.75
#